data_AF-A0A840YNI5-F1
#
_entry.id   AF-A0A840YNI5-F1
#
_cell.length_a   1.000
_cell.length_b   1.000
_cell.length_c   1.000
_cell.angle_alpha   90.00
_cell.angle_beta   90.00
_cell.angle_gamma   90.00
#
_symmetry.space_group_name_H-M   'P 1'
#
loop_
_entity.id
_entity.type
_entity.pdbx_description
1 polymer ?
#
loop_
_entity_poly.entity_id
_entity_poly.type
_entity_poly.pdbx_seq_one_letter_code
_entity_poly.pdbx_strand_id
1 'polypeptide(L)'
;MLAAEGMIRTSAGRYGGNVVTLPGGESMSEAIGLFVHGRRLPLHILHETREALEPFLARLAASRRTEDDLQEMTALHELLSTAVDDLREFSLTNVRWHNAVAKASGNELLCKRLLTATAVAG
;
A
#
# COMPACT_ATOMS: atom_id res chain seq x y z
N MET A 1 0.68 21.84 13.86
CA MET A 1 0.70 20.51 14.51
C MET A 1 -0.45 19.64 14.02
N LEU A 2 -1.72 20.06 14.11
CA LEU A 2 -2.87 19.26 13.63
C LEU A 2 -2.96 19.04 12.10
N ALA A 3 -2.51 20.01 11.30
CA ALA A 3 -2.49 19.86 9.83
C ALA A 3 -1.43 18.84 9.36
N ALA A 4 -0.32 18.72 10.08
CA ALA A 4 0.76 17.77 9.75
C ALA A 4 0.39 16.32 10.11
N GLU A 5 -0.54 16.13 11.05
CA GLU A 5 -1.05 14.82 11.47
C GLU A 5 -2.27 14.38 10.65
N GLY A 6 -2.62 15.11 9.57
CA GLY A 6 -3.77 14.82 8.71
C GLY A 6 -5.13 15.09 9.36
N MET A 7 -5.15 15.68 10.57
CA MET A 7 -6.37 15.92 11.34
C MET A 7 -7.13 17.18 10.91
N ILE A 8 -6.53 18.06 10.12
CA ILE A 8 -7.15 19.27 9.58
C ILE A 8 -6.74 19.49 8.13
N ARG A 9 -7.70 19.61 7.21
CA ARG A 9 -7.48 20.15 5.85
C ARG A 9 -7.92 21.62 5.78
N THR A 10 -7.05 22.47 5.25
CA THR A 10 -7.36 23.87 4.94
C THR A 10 -7.94 23.97 3.52
N SER A 11 -9.21 24.37 3.41
CA SER A 11 -9.82 24.68 2.11
C SER A 11 -9.70 26.18 1.84
N ALA A 12 -9.04 26.58 0.75
CA ALA A 12 -8.91 27.98 0.35
C ALA A 12 -10.19 28.47 -0.37
N GLY A 13 -10.77 29.59 0.08
CA GLY A 13 -11.95 30.22 -0.53
C GLY A 13 -12.71 31.18 0.41
N ARG A 14 -13.72 31.90 -0.11
CA ARG A 14 -14.51 32.92 0.61
C ARG A 14 -15.29 32.40 1.83
N TYR A 15 -15.44 31.08 1.95
CA TYR A 15 -16.00 30.37 3.11
C TYR A 15 -14.99 29.36 3.71
N GLY A 16 -13.69 29.54 3.47
CA GLY A 16 -12.64 28.61 3.87
C GLY A 16 -12.38 28.62 5.37
N GLY A 17 -12.43 27.43 5.98
CA GLY A 17 -12.10 27.18 7.38
C GLY A 17 -11.32 25.87 7.54
N ASN A 18 -10.91 25.59 8.77
CA ASN A 18 -10.25 24.33 9.12
C ASN A 18 -11.29 23.21 9.20
N VAL A 19 -11.23 22.24 8.29
CA VAL A 19 -12.12 21.07 8.32
C VAL A 19 -11.41 19.94 9.06
N VAL A 20 -12.01 19.47 10.16
CA VAL A 20 -11.53 18.28 10.89
C VAL A 20 -11.63 17.08 9.95
N THR A 21 -10.53 16.36 9.79
CA THR A 21 -10.44 15.16 8.94
C THR A 21 -9.93 14.01 9.82
N LEU A 22 -10.47 12.81 9.65
CA LEU A 22 -9.86 11.62 10.24
C LEU A 22 -8.63 11.27 9.39
N PRO A 23 -7.43 11.11 9.98
CA PRO A 23 -6.25 10.68 9.23
C PRO A 23 -6.58 9.35 8.54
N GLY A 24 -6.65 9.39 7.20
CA GLY A 24 -6.88 8.20 6.41
C GLY A 24 -5.65 7.32 6.37
N GLY A 25 -5.80 6.09 5.87
CA GLY A 25 -4.66 5.17 5.73
C GLY A 25 -3.49 5.70 4.89
N GLU A 26 -3.70 6.74 4.07
CA GLU A 26 -2.65 7.44 3.33
C GLU A 26 -1.61 8.12 4.24
N SER A 27 -2.04 8.71 5.36
CA SER A 27 -1.14 9.40 6.29
C SER A 27 -0.16 8.43 6.99
N MET A 28 -0.61 7.20 7.24
CA MET A 28 0.26 6.15 7.80
C MET A 28 1.28 5.67 6.77
N SER A 29 0.84 5.43 5.53
CA SER A 29 1.73 5.04 4.43
C SER A 29 2.82 6.09 4.18
N GLU A 30 2.46 7.38 4.21
CA GLU A 30 3.41 8.49 4.07
C GLU A 30 4.43 8.54 5.20
N ALA A 31 4.00 8.39 6.46
CA ALA A 31 4.90 8.38 7.62
C ALA A 31 5.90 7.21 7.57
N ILE A 32 5.45 6.01 7.19
CA ILE A 32 6.33 4.85 7.00
C ILE A 32 7.28 5.08 5.83
N GLY A 33 6.79 5.62 4.71
CA GLY A 33 7.62 6.03 3.59
C GLY A 33 8.74 6.97 4.04
N LEU A 34 8.40 8.03 4.76
CA LEU A 34 9.38 8.97 5.30
C LEU A 34 10.39 8.29 6.24
N PHE A 35 9.95 7.35 7.08
CA PHE A 35 10.84 6.60 7.98
C PHE A 35 11.83 5.72 7.20
N VAL A 36 11.36 4.97 6.20
CA VAL A 36 12.19 4.10 5.35
C VAL A 36 13.23 4.92 4.59
N HIS A 37 12.81 5.99 3.93
CA HIS A 37 13.69 6.87 3.14
C HIS A 37 14.63 7.68 4.01
N GLY A 38 14.10 8.29 5.08
CA GLY A 38 14.88 9.12 5.99
C GLY A 38 15.98 8.35 6.70
N ARG A 39 15.77 7.05 6.96
CA ARG A 39 16.77 6.17 7.58
C ARG A 39 17.56 5.33 6.59
N ARG A 40 17.30 5.43 5.29
CA ARG A 40 17.90 4.60 4.23
C ARG A 40 17.94 3.13 4.62
N LEU A 41 16.77 2.59 5.02
CA LEU A 41 16.71 1.20 5.45
C LEU A 41 17.14 0.29 4.30
N PRO A 42 17.99 -0.71 4.57
CA PRO A 42 18.44 -1.62 3.53
C PRO A 42 17.30 -2.52 3.06
N LEU A 43 17.34 -2.92 1.79
CA LEU A 43 16.27 -3.70 1.15
C LEU A 43 15.97 -5.03 1.88
N HIS A 44 16.96 -5.65 2.54
CA HIS A 44 16.74 -6.91 3.27
C HIS A 44 15.77 -6.74 4.43
N ILE A 45 15.78 -5.61 5.15
CA ILE A 45 14.83 -5.35 6.24
C ILE A 45 13.40 -5.23 5.70
N LEU A 46 13.25 -4.61 4.53
CA LEU A 46 11.94 -4.55 3.87
C LEU A 46 11.48 -5.94 3.45
N HIS A 47 12.38 -6.77 2.95
CA HIS A 47 12.11 -8.15 2.56
C HIS A 47 11.68 -9.00 3.77
N GLU A 48 12.44 -8.99 4.87
CA GLU A 48 12.09 -9.69 6.12
C GLU A 48 10.69 -9.29 6.62
N THR A 49 10.36 -8.00 6.53
CA THR A 49 9.04 -7.53 6.95
C THR A 49 7.92 -8.03 6.02
N ARG A 50 8.21 -8.17 4.72
CA ARG A 50 7.27 -8.75 3.74
C ARG A 50 7.08 -10.24 4.00
N GLU A 51 8.15 -10.99 4.20
CA GLU A 51 8.10 -12.43 4.52
C GLU A 51 7.27 -12.72 5.78
N ALA A 52 7.35 -11.85 6.80
CA ALA A 52 6.56 -12.01 8.01
C ALA A 52 5.05 -11.73 7.81
N LEU A 53 4.70 -10.74 6.98
CA LEU A 53 3.33 -10.22 6.90
C LEU A 53 2.53 -10.76 5.71
N GLU A 54 3.15 -10.94 4.55
CA GLU A 54 2.45 -11.36 3.33
C GLU A 54 1.77 -12.72 3.47
N PRO A 55 2.38 -13.76 4.06
CA PRO A 55 1.70 -15.05 4.24
C PRO A 55 0.48 -14.95 5.15
N PHE A 56 0.56 -14.10 6.19
CA PHE A 56 -0.56 -13.82 7.08
C PHE A 56 -1.71 -13.14 6.33
N LEU A 57 -1.41 -12.12 5.54
CA LEU A 57 -2.39 -11.39 4.74
C LEU A 57 -3.00 -12.27 3.65
N ALA A 58 -2.20 -13.07 2.97
CA ALA A 58 -2.66 -14.02 1.95
C ALA A 58 -3.62 -15.05 2.53
N ARG A 59 -3.34 -15.58 3.74
CA ARG A 59 -4.26 -16.50 4.44
C ARG A 59 -5.59 -15.83 4.76
N LEU A 60 -5.57 -14.59 5.25
CA LEU A 60 -6.80 -13.83 5.52
C LEU A 60 -7.57 -13.55 4.22
N ALA A 61 -6.87 -13.16 3.16
CA ALA A 61 -7.45 -12.90 1.85
C ALA A 61 -8.15 -14.14 1.30
N ALA A 62 -7.51 -15.31 1.38
CA ALA A 62 -8.11 -16.57 0.97
C ALA A 62 -9.45 -16.86 1.67
N SER A 63 -9.63 -16.42 2.92
CA SER A 63 -10.86 -16.64 3.69
C SER A 63 -11.91 -15.53 3.55
N ARG A 64 -11.51 -14.32 3.14
CA ARG A 64 -12.36 -13.11 3.23
C ARG A 64 -12.66 -12.44 1.90
N ARG A 65 -11.85 -12.71 0.87
CA ARG A 65 -11.96 -12.08 -0.44
C ARG A 65 -13.39 -12.20 -0.98
N THR A 66 -13.81 -11.17 -1.70
CA THR A 66 -14.98 -11.20 -2.56
C THR A 66 -14.66 -11.83 -3.91
N GLU A 67 -15.67 -11.95 -4.77
CA GLU A 67 -15.45 -12.36 -6.16
C GLU A 67 -14.72 -11.27 -6.96
N ASP A 68 -15.06 -10.00 -6.72
CA ASP A 68 -14.40 -8.85 -7.34
C ASP A 68 -12.91 -8.80 -6.98
N ASP A 69 -12.56 -9.09 -5.72
CA ASP A 69 -11.16 -9.19 -5.29
C ASP A 69 -10.43 -10.31 -6.03
N LEU A 70 -11.07 -11.46 -6.25
CA LEU A 70 -10.48 -12.58 -6.98
C LEU A 70 -10.24 -12.22 -8.45
N GLN A 71 -11.20 -11.56 -9.09
CA GLN A 71 -11.06 -11.08 -10.46
C GLN A 71 -9.92 -10.07 -10.58
N GLU A 72 -9.82 -9.11 -9.66
CA GLU A 72 -8.73 -8.13 -9.61
C GLU A 72 -7.37 -8.81 -9.48
N MET A 73 -7.22 -9.73 -8.52
CA MET A 73 -5.96 -10.48 -8.32
C MET A 73 -5.59 -11.36 -9.52
N THR A 74 -6.59 -11.95 -10.19
CA THR A 74 -6.37 -12.80 -11.37
C THR A 74 -5.89 -11.97 -12.55
N ALA A 75 -6.55 -10.84 -12.84
CA ALA A 75 -6.14 -9.95 -13.92
C ALA A 75 -4.71 -9.40 -13.71
N LEU A 76 -4.37 -9.02 -12.47
CA LEU A 76 -3.01 -8.58 -12.13
C LEU A 76 -1.97 -9.71 -12.28
N HIS A 77 -2.34 -10.95 -12.00
CA HIS A 77 -1.47 -12.11 -12.19
C HIS A 77 -1.22 -12.41 -13.68
N GLU A 78 -2.24 -12.26 -14.52
CA GLU A 78 -2.10 -12.38 -15.97
C GLU A 78 -1.14 -11.32 -16.51
N LEU A 79 -1.31 -10.05 -16.09
CA LEU A 79 -0.40 -8.97 -16.45
C LEU A 79 1.05 -9.28 -16.04
N LEU A 80 1.27 -9.75 -14.81
CA LEU A 80 2.58 -10.20 -14.34
C LEU A 80 3.20 -11.27 -15.24
N SER A 81 2.39 -12.25 -15.63
CA SER A 81 2.83 -13.37 -16.48
C SER A 81 3.22 -12.91 -17.88
N THR A 82 2.63 -11.82 -18.37
CA THR A 82 2.98 -11.22 -19.67
C THR A 82 4.12 -10.20 -19.61
N ALA A 83 4.42 -9.64 -18.44
CA ALA A 83 5.44 -8.59 -18.27
C ALA A 83 6.86 -9.13 -18.04
N VAL A 84 7.11 -10.42 -18.25
CA VAL A 84 8.39 -11.09 -17.91
C VAL A 84 9.64 -10.47 -18.54
N ASP A 85 9.49 -9.86 -19.73
CA ASP A 85 10.60 -9.22 -20.46
C ASP A 85 10.72 -7.71 -20.19
N ASP A 86 9.77 -7.13 -19.44
CA ASP A 86 9.81 -5.72 -19.00
C ASP A 86 9.93 -5.67 -17.47
N LEU A 87 11.17 -5.56 -16.98
CA LEU A 87 11.46 -5.52 -15.55
C LEU A 87 10.73 -4.38 -14.83
N ARG A 88 10.51 -3.24 -15.50
CA ARG A 88 9.82 -2.09 -14.90
C ARG A 88 8.34 -2.39 -14.75
N GLU A 89 7.69 -2.87 -15.81
CA GLU A 89 6.27 -3.20 -15.78
C GLU A 89 5.99 -4.39 -14.86
N PHE A 90 6.86 -5.40 -14.86
CA PHE A 90 6.82 -6.50 -13.92
C PHE A 90 6.87 -6.00 -12.48
N SER A 91 7.84 -5.13 -12.16
CA SER A 91 8.00 -4.60 -10.81
C SER A 91 6.78 -3.81 -10.36
N LEU A 92 6.24 -2.93 -11.21
CA LEU A 92 5.03 -2.14 -10.91
C LEU A 92 3.80 -3.03 -10.70
N THR A 93 3.60 -4.01 -11.58
CA THR A 93 2.47 -4.94 -11.52
C THR A 93 2.58 -5.86 -10.31
N ASN A 94 3.79 -6.30 -9.95
CA ASN A 94 4.03 -7.13 -8.77
C ASN A 94 3.56 -6.43 -7.50
N VAL A 95 3.88 -5.14 -7.38
CA VAL A 95 3.44 -4.32 -6.25
C VAL A 95 1.93 -4.20 -6.20
N ARG A 96 1.30 -3.92 -7.35
CA ARG A 96 -0.17 -3.86 -7.45
C ARG A 96 -0.81 -5.19 -7.04
N TRP A 97 -0.25 -6.31 -7.48
CA TRP A 97 -0.74 -7.64 -7.15
C TRP A 97 -0.67 -7.93 -5.64
N HIS A 98 0.47 -7.68 -5.00
CA HIS A 98 0.59 -7.84 -3.54
C HIS A 98 -0.35 -6.91 -2.77
N ASN A 99 -0.58 -5.68 -3.26
CA ASN A 99 -1.54 -4.75 -2.67
C ASN A 99 -2.98 -5.25 -2.79
N ALA A 100 -3.36 -5.87 -3.92
CA ALA A 100 -4.68 -6.46 -4.10
C ALA A 100 -4.90 -7.62 -3.11
N VAL A 101 -3.91 -8.49 -2.92
CA VAL A 101 -3.94 -9.55 -1.88
C VAL A 101 -4.11 -8.94 -0.48
N ALA A 102 -3.35 -7.88 -0.17
CA ALA A 102 -3.46 -7.19 1.11
C ALA A 102 -4.86 -6.60 1.34
N LYS A 103 -5.46 -6.00 0.32
CA LYS A 103 -6.82 -5.43 0.33
C LYS A 103 -7.86 -6.51 0.59
N ALA A 104 -7.78 -7.61 -0.14
CA ALA A 104 -8.65 -8.77 0.01
C ALA A 104 -8.60 -9.41 1.41
N SER A 105 -7.53 -9.18 2.18
CA SER A 105 -7.42 -9.64 3.59
C SER A 105 -8.41 -8.98 4.54
N GLY A 106 -8.95 -7.80 4.19
CA GLY A 106 -9.81 -6.99 5.06
C GLY A 106 -9.12 -6.52 6.36
N ASN A 107 -7.80 -6.68 6.48
CA ASN A 107 -7.05 -6.16 7.63
C ASN A 107 -6.60 -4.72 7.33
N GLU A 108 -7.48 -3.75 7.58
CA GLU A 108 -7.27 -2.36 7.18
C GLU A 108 -5.95 -1.75 7.67
N LEU A 109 -5.50 -2.14 8.88
CA LEU A 109 -4.26 -1.66 9.46
C LEU A 109 -3.02 -2.16 8.69
N LEU A 110 -2.97 -3.46 8.42
CA LEU A 110 -1.81 -4.08 7.77
C LEU A 110 -1.83 -3.93 6.24
N CYS A 111 -3.03 -3.82 5.67
CA CYS A 111 -3.27 -3.66 4.24
C CYS A 111 -2.56 -2.43 3.68
N LYS A 112 -2.58 -1.31 4.42
CA LYS A 112 -1.97 -0.04 3.99
C LYS A 112 -0.43 -0.04 3.95
N ARG A 113 0.22 -1.10 4.45
CA ARG A 113 1.70 -1.20 4.55
C ARG A 113 2.39 -1.69 3.27
N LEU A 114 1.72 -2.48 2.43
CA LEU A 114 2.31 -3.01 1.18
C LEU A 114 2.47 -1.94 0.08
N LEU A 115 1.74 -0.83 0.19
CA LEU A 115 1.65 0.23 -0.82
C LEU A 115 2.94 1.03 -1.03
N THR A 116 3.88 1.06 -0.07
CA THR A 116 4.95 2.10 -0.05
C THR A 116 6.37 1.57 -0.10
N ALA A 117 6.63 0.29 0.22
CA ALA A 117 8.00 -0.21 0.33
C ALA A 117 8.70 -0.48 -1.01
N THR A 118 7.94 -0.62 -2.09
CA THR A 118 8.46 -1.07 -3.38
C THR A 118 8.38 -0.02 -4.49
N ALA A 119 7.64 1.08 -4.27
CA ALA A 119 7.49 2.14 -5.26
C ALA A 119 8.71 3.08 -5.37
N VAL A 120 9.75 2.87 -4.55
CA VAL A 120 10.89 3.80 -4.44
C VAL A 120 12.26 3.10 -4.54
N ALA A 121 12.28 1.88 -5.07
CA ALA A 121 13.52 1.17 -5.41
C ALA A 121 13.92 1.33 -6.89
N GLY A 122 13.43 2.37 -7.58
CA GLY A 122 13.74 2.69 -8.97
C GLY A 122 14.16 4.13 -9.16
#